data_AF-A0A5K0Z8L7-F1
#
_entry.id   AF-A0A5K0Z8L7-F1
#
_cell.length_a   1.000
_cell.length_b   1.000
_cell.length_c   1.000
_cell.angle_alpha   90.00
_cell.angle_beta   90.00
_cell.angle_gamma   90.00
#
_symmetry.space_group_name_H-M   'P 1'
#
loop_
_entity.id
_entity.type
_entity.pdbx_description
1 polymer ?
#
loop_
_entity_poly.entity_id
_entity_poly.type
_entity_poly.pdbx_seq_one_letter_code
_entity_poly.pdbx_strand_id
1 'polypeptide(L)' 'EKADIKDSSTSCAFRISSEGLPLLLPYMTKQQIHASLKDFVHLLKYRTIKFADFCDAEFGEKASELSA' A
#
# COMPACT_ATOMS: atom_id res chain seq x y z
N GLU A 1 6.72 24.57 13.07
CA GLU A 1 7.18 24.35 11.69
C GLU A 1 6.09 23.58 10.94
N LYS A 2 5.53 24.15 9.87
CA LYS A 2 4.34 23.61 9.19
C LYS A 2 4.80 22.93 7.90
N ALA A 3 4.81 21.60 7.88
CA ALA A 3 4.97 20.84 6.65
C ALA A 3 3.63 20.85 5.89
N ASP A 4 3.57 21.63 4.82
CA ASP A 4 2.54 21.57 3.79
C ASP A 4 2.83 20.33 2.93
N ILE A 5 2.14 19.23 3.21
CA ILE A 5 2.06 18.09 2.29
C ILE A 5 0.59 17.95 1.92
N LYS A 6 0.30 18.43 0.72
CA LYS A 6 -1.02 18.42 0.09
C LYS A 6 -1.29 17.03 -0.49
N ASP A 7 -1.60 16.07 0.38
CA ASP A 7 -2.09 14.75 -0.03
C ASP A 7 -3.61 14.83 -0.24
N SER A 8 -4.01 15.02 -1.49
CA SER A 8 -5.38 15.30 -1.91
C SER A 8 -6.15 14.05 -2.39
N SER A 9 -6.10 12.92 -1.68
CA SER A 9 -6.81 11.72 -2.19
C SER A 9 -7.55 10.83 -1.18
N THR A 10 -7.70 11.21 0.09
CA THR A 10 -8.66 10.51 0.95
C THR A 10 -9.07 11.36 2.14
N SER A 11 -10.38 11.42 2.42
CA SER A 11 -10.94 11.95 3.66
C SER A 11 -10.59 11.00 4.81
N CYS A 12 -9.31 10.96 5.20
CA CYS A 12 -8.86 10.20 6.34
C CYS A 12 -9.30 10.96 7.60
N ALA A 13 -10.47 10.57 8.15
CA ALA A 13 -11.06 11.21 9.33
C ALA A 13 -10.16 11.07 10.58
N PHE A 14 -9.21 10.13 10.58
CA PHE A 14 -8.33 9.85 11.70
C PHE A 14 -6.91 9.55 11.21
N ARG A 15 -5.96 10.43 11.52
CA ARG A 15 -4.53 10.14 11.39
C ARG A 15 -4.09 9.34 12.61
N ILE A 16 -3.68 8.09 12.41
CA ILE A 16 -3.05 7.30 13.46
C ILE A 16 -1.65 7.88 13.67
N SER A 17 -1.38 8.44 14.85
CA SER A 17 -0.02 8.78 15.26
C SER A 17 0.82 7.50 15.31
N SER A 18 2.11 7.59 14.96
CA SER A 18 3.04 6.45 15.04
C SER A 18 3.04 5.76 16.42
N GLU A 19 2.77 6.51 17.49
CA GLU A 19 2.62 5.98 18.86
C GLU A 19 1.39 5.09 19.07
N GLY A 20 0.32 5.26 18.28
CA GLY A 20 -0.90 4.45 18.37
C GLY A 20 -0.87 3.19 17.49
N LEU A 21 0.07 3.11 16.54
CA LEU A 21 0.18 1.98 15.61
C LEU A 21 0.38 0.64 16.32
N PRO A 22 1.28 0.52 17.34
CA PRO A 22 1.48 -0.74 18.06
C PRO A 22 0.22 -1.27 18.75
N LEU A 23 -0.68 -0.37 19.20
CA LEU A 23 -1.94 -0.73 19.85
C LEU A 23 -2.99 -1.24 18.86
N LEU A 24 -2.92 -0.79 17.60
CA LEU A 24 -3.81 -1.20 16.52
C LEU A 24 -3.35 -2.49 15.82
N LEU A 25 -2.05 -2.81 15.83
CA LEU A 25 -1.50 -4.00 15.17
C LEU A 25 -2.24 -5.31 15.50
N PRO A 26 -2.66 -5.60 16.74
CA PRO A 26 -3.41 -6.82 17.05
C PRO A 26 -4.80 -6.89 16.41
N TYR A 27 -5.38 -5.73 16.08
CA TYR A 27 -6.72 -5.61 15.48
C TYR A 27 -6.68 -5.40 13.96
N MET A 28 -5.49 -5.16 13.41
CA MET A 28 -5.28 -5.07 11.97
C MET A 28 -5.26 -6.47 11.36
N THR A 29 -6.05 -6.68 10.32
CA THR A 29 -5.97 -7.90 9.53
C THR A 29 -4.70 -7.88 8.69
N LYS A 30 -3.92 -8.97 8.73
CA LYS A 30 -2.80 -9.15 7.82
C LYS A 30 -3.33 -9.35 6.40
N GLN A 31 -3.05 -8.40 5.52
CA GLN A 31 -3.25 -8.54 4.08
C GLN A 31 -1.87 -8.79 3.45
N GLN A 32 -1.55 -10.05 3.16
CA GLN A 32 -0.28 -10.44 2.54
C GLN A 32 -0.54 -10.95 1.13
N ILE A 33 0.17 -10.39 0.16
CA ILE A 33 0.21 -10.84 -1.23
C ILE A 33 1.66 -11.17 -1.60
N HIS A 34 1.84 -12.18 -2.45
CA HIS A 34 3.15 -12.65 -2.86
C HIS A 34 3.44 -12.17 -4.28
N ALA A 35 4.52 -11.40 -4.43
CA ALA A 35 5.01 -10.97 -5.73
C ALA A 35 6.05 -11.96 -6.27
N SER A 36 6.12 -12.10 -7.59
CA SER A 36 7.28 -12.72 -8.24
C SER A 36 8.55 -11.90 -7.96
N LEU A 37 9.74 -12.50 -8.04
CA LEU A 37 10.99 -11.76 -7.86
C LEU A 37 11.09 -10.56 -8.84
N LYS A 38 10.60 -10.74 -10.06
CA LYS A 38 10.62 -9.69 -11.10
C LYS A 38 9.69 -8.54 -10.75
N ASP A 39 8.48 -8.85 -10.30
CA ASP A 39 7.51 -7.83 -9.88
C ASP A 39 7.95 -7.13 -8.60
N PHE A 40 8.59 -7.86 -7.69
CA PHE A 40 9.21 -7.26 -6.51
C PHE A 40 10.31 -6.25 -6.88
N VAL A 41 11.16 -6.58 -7.86
CA VAL A 41 12.15 -5.63 -8.39
C VAL A 41 11.46 -4.42 -9.04
N HIS A 42 10.36 -4.61 -9.77
CA HIS A 42 9.59 -3.50 -10.34
C HIS A 42 9.01 -2.59 -9.26
N LEU A 43 8.46 -3.16 -8.17
CA LEU A 43 7.95 -2.42 -7.01
C LEU A 43 9.02 -1.56 -6.34
N LEU A 44 10.26 -2.05 -6.28
CA LEU A 44 11.38 -1.30 -5.69
C LEU A 44 11.96 -0.25 -6.65
N LYS A 45 11.92 -0.51 -7.96
CA LYS A 45 12.55 0.34 -8.98
C LYS A 45 11.67 1.54 -9.36
N TYR A 46 10.36 1.34 -9.47
CA TYR A 46 9.43 2.36 -9.94
C TYR A 46 8.63 2.94 -8.76
N ARG A 47 8.60 4.28 -8.66
CA ARG A 47 7.79 4.97 -7.64
C ARG A 47 6.29 4.67 -7.77
N THR A 48 5.84 4.39 -8.99
CA THR A 48 4.44 4.05 -9.29
C THR A 48 4.42 3.06 -10.43
N ILE A 49 3.60 2.01 -10.30
CA ILE A 49 3.39 0.97 -11.29
C ILE A 49 1.88 0.68 -11.37
N LYS A 50 1.35 0.44 -12.57
CA LYS A 50 -0.05 0.04 -12.70
C LYS A 50 -0.18 -1.45 -12.41
N PHE A 51 -1.27 -1.87 -11.79
CA PHE A 51 -1.49 -3.29 -11.48
C PHE A 51 -1.51 -4.18 -12.73
N ALA A 52 -1.94 -3.64 -13.88
CA ALA A 52 -1.92 -4.34 -15.17
C ALA A 52 -0.50 -4.55 -15.75
N ASP A 53 0.51 -3.86 -15.22
CA ASP A 53 1.90 -3.95 -15.70
C ASP A 53 2.72 -5.02 -14.94
N PHE A 54 2.13 -5.70 -13.96
CA PHE A 54 2.77 -6.83 -13.29
C PHE A 54 2.87 -8.04 -14.22
N CYS A 55 3.97 -8.76 -14.11
CA CYS A 55 4.19 -9.99 -14.87
C CYS A 55 3.26 -11.11 -14.39
N ASP A 56 2.98 -11.15 -13.09
CA ASP A 56 1.95 -11.99 -12.49
C ASP A 56 0.61 -11.26 -12.45
N ALA A 57 -0.33 -11.69 -13.29
CA ALA A 57 -1.67 -11.10 -13.37
C ALA A 57 -2.50 -11.34 -12.11
N GLU A 58 -2.33 -12.50 -11.45
CA GLU A 58 -3.05 -12.84 -10.22
C GLU A 58 -2.60 -11.94 -9.07
N PHE A 59 -1.30 -11.61 -9.03
CA PHE A 59 -0.75 -10.63 -8.10
C PHE A 59 -1.37 -9.24 -8.30
N GLY A 60 -1.48 -8.79 -9.55
CA GLY A 60 -2.09 -7.50 -9.88
C GLY A 60 -3.57 -7.42 -9.51
N GLU A 61 -4.33 -8.49 -9.75
CA GLU A 61 -5.75 -8.58 -9.37
C GLU A 61 -5.92 -8.52 -7.85
N LYS A 62 -5.20 -9.35 -7.10
CA LYS A 62 -5.22 -9.36 -5.63
C LYS A 62 -4.80 -8.00 -5.05
N ALA A 63 -3.78 -7.36 -5.62
CA ALA A 63 -3.37 -6.02 -5.19
C ALA A 63 -4.48 -4.98 -5.43
N SER A 64 -5.23 -5.10 -6.53
CA SER A 64 -6.35 -4.23 -6.84
C SER A 64 -7.51 -4.40 -5.85
N GLU A 65 -7.85 -5.64 -5.47
CA GLU A 65 -8.91 -5.94 -4.50
C GLU A 65 -8.62 -5.37 -3.10
N LEU A 66 -7.36 -5.35 -2.67
CA LEU A 66 -6.95 -4.80 -1.38
C LEU A 66 -6.94 -3.26 -1.33
N SER A 67 -6.96 -2.61 -2.49
CA SER A 67 -6.92 -1.15 -2.62
C SER A 67 -8.30 -0.49 -2.69
N ALA A 68 -9.37 -1.29 -2.75
CA ALA A 68 -10.77 -0.87 -2.79
C ALA A 68 -11.36 -0.77 -1.37
#